data_AF-A0A7V5FQK0-F1
#
_entry.id   AF-A0A7V5FQK0-F1
#
_cell.length_a   1.000
_cell.length_b   1.000
_cell.length_c   1.000
_cell.angle_alpha   90.00
_cell.angle_beta   90.00
_cell.angle_gamma   90.00
#
_symmetry.space_group_name_H-M   'P 1'
#
loop_
_entity.id
_entity.type
_entity.pdbx_description
1 polymer ?
#
loop_
_entity_poly.entity_id
_entity_poly.type
_entity_poly.pdbx_seq_one_letter_code
_entity_poly.pdbx_strand_id
1 'polypeptide(L)'
;MESRYLGFADRRLLVEYPPAFERIINFLFVNVPSGMDQKPDHTFTVVPQQSGTCTLLKDKEKIGDTADDTTMANLLMGEIIYAMIDGVHSGLTLHAAAVAWKNKGIWMPGTSGAGKSSLSAWFVSHGYTYLTDELIHCP
;
A
#
# COMPACT_ATOMS: atom_id res chain seq x y z
N MET A 1 5.69 20.01 5.38
CA MET A 1 5.60 18.62 4.91
C MET A 1 4.87 17.87 6.00
N GLU A 2 3.91 17.05 5.60
CA GLU A 2 3.21 16.13 6.48
C GLU A 2 3.89 14.76 6.43
N SER A 3 3.61 13.92 7.42
CA SER A 3 4.15 12.57 7.48
C SER A 3 3.10 11.57 7.95
N ARG A 4 3.16 10.36 7.38
CA ARG A 4 2.29 9.24 7.77
C ARG A 4 3.12 7.97 7.94
N TYR A 5 3.03 7.38 9.13
CA TYR A 5 3.58 6.07 9.41
C TYR A 5 2.62 4.98 8.95
N LEU A 6 3.16 3.98 8.26
CA LEU A 6 2.44 2.80 7.81
C LEU A 6 3.09 1.57 8.44
N GLY A 7 2.28 0.65 8.96
CA GLY A 7 2.75 -0.61 9.52
C GLY A 7 1.97 -1.80 8.98
N PHE A 8 2.68 -2.84 8.59
CA PHE A 8 2.10 -4.12 8.20
C PHE A 8 3.09 -5.26 8.55
N ALA A 9 2.61 -6.33 9.19
CA ALA A 9 3.46 -7.38 9.75
C ALA A 9 4.60 -6.78 10.62
N ASP A 10 5.85 -7.18 10.38
CA ASP A 10 7.07 -6.65 10.99
C ASP A 10 7.70 -5.48 10.21
N ARG A 11 7.02 -4.94 9.19
CA ARG A 11 7.52 -3.83 8.36
C ARG A 11 6.92 -2.49 8.75
N ARG A 12 7.74 -1.44 8.70
CA ARG A 12 7.39 -0.06 9.07
C ARG A 12 7.90 0.89 8.01
N LEU A 13 7.00 1.68 7.43
CA LEU A 13 7.36 2.66 6.39
C LEU A 13 6.92 4.05 6.82
N LEU A 14 7.65 5.06 6.36
CA LEU A 14 7.28 6.47 6.51
C LEU A 14 6.95 7.05 5.14
N VAL A 15 5.85 7.79 5.05
CA VAL A 15 5.50 8.55 3.85
C VAL A 15 5.50 10.03 4.21
N GLU A 16 6.37 10.80 3.57
CA GLU A 16 6.47 12.26 3.70
C GLU A 16 5.94 12.92 2.43
N TYR A 17 5.08 13.93 2.59
CA TYR A 17 4.39 14.50 1.43
C TYR A 17 4.00 15.97 1.66
N PRO A 18 3.78 16.75 0.59
CA PRO A 18 3.27 18.11 0.71
C PRO A 18 1.78 18.09 1.10
N PRO A 19 1.27 19.10 1.83
CA PRO A 19 -0.12 19.13 2.29
C PRO A 19 -1.17 18.93 1.17
N ALA A 20 -0.86 19.30 -0.08
CA ALA A 20 -1.72 19.07 -1.23
C ALA A 20 -2.04 17.58 -1.50
N PHE A 21 -1.15 16.66 -1.06
CA PHE A 21 -1.31 15.22 -1.24
C PHE A 21 -2.08 14.52 -0.11
N GLU A 22 -2.46 15.24 0.95
CA GLU A 22 -3.16 14.70 2.13
C GLU A 22 -4.39 13.87 1.74
N ARG A 23 -5.18 14.35 0.76
CA ARG A 23 -6.37 13.63 0.29
C ARG A 23 -6.02 12.28 -0.36
N ILE A 24 -4.94 12.24 -1.15
CA ILE A 24 -4.48 11.02 -1.83
C ILE A 24 -3.93 10.04 -0.80
N ILE A 25 -3.07 10.50 0.11
CA ILE A 25 -2.49 9.66 1.16
C ILE A 25 -3.58 9.07 2.06
N ASN A 26 -4.57 9.87 2.47
CA ASN A 26 -5.71 9.38 3.22
C ASN A 26 -6.51 8.37 2.41
N PHE A 27 -6.83 8.65 1.14
CA PHE A 27 -7.57 7.72 0.30
C PHE A 27 -6.86 6.36 0.18
N LEU A 28 -5.55 6.35 -0.05
CA LEU A 28 -4.77 5.14 -0.24
C LEU A 28 -4.57 4.34 1.07
N PHE A 29 -4.37 5.03 2.19
CA PHE A 29 -3.87 4.39 3.42
C PHE A 29 -4.77 4.56 4.64
N VAL A 30 -6.05 4.95 4.47
CA VAL A 30 -7.00 5.19 5.57
C VAL A 30 -7.09 4.00 6.54
N ASN A 31 -7.09 2.78 6.03
CA ASN A 31 -7.26 1.55 6.82
C ASN A 31 -5.92 0.89 7.20
N VAL A 32 -4.78 1.50 6.86
CA VAL A 32 -3.47 0.96 7.21
C VAL A 32 -3.12 1.42 8.63
N PRO A 33 -2.82 0.49 9.56
CA PRO A 33 -2.41 0.84 10.90
C PRO A 33 -1.17 1.73 10.91
N SER A 34 -1.14 2.71 11.80
CA SER A 34 0.07 3.51 12.03
C SER A 34 1.10 2.70 12.82
N GLY A 35 2.32 2.60 12.30
CA GLY A 35 3.45 1.92 12.93
C GLY A 35 4.32 2.84 13.79
N MET A 36 3.73 3.66 14.66
CA MET A 36 4.35 4.88 15.20
C MET A 36 5.54 4.72 16.18
N ASP A 37 5.94 3.50 16.57
CA ASP A 37 6.88 3.32 17.69
C ASP A 37 8.27 2.79 17.30
N GLN A 38 8.58 2.63 16.02
CA GLN A 38 9.86 2.10 15.55
C GLN A 38 10.44 2.87 14.37
N LYS A 39 11.77 2.80 14.21
CA LYS A 39 12.47 3.38 13.06
C LYS A 39 11.90 2.77 11.76
N PRO A 40 11.53 3.59 10.76
CA PRO A 40 11.03 3.05 9.49
C PRO A 40 12.15 2.32 8.74
N ASP A 41 11.80 1.22 8.09
CA ASP A 41 12.65 0.45 7.19
C ASP A 41 12.99 1.26 5.94
N HIS A 42 12.00 1.94 5.36
CA HIS A 42 12.16 2.86 4.24
C HIS A 42 11.31 4.12 4.43
N THR A 43 11.79 5.22 3.85
CA THR A 43 11.05 6.49 3.76
C THR A 43 10.73 6.82 2.31
N PHE A 44 9.46 7.04 2.02
CA PHE A 44 8.95 7.52 0.75
C PHE A 44 8.66 9.02 0.84
N THR A 45 9.24 9.82 -0.05
CA THR A 45 9.05 11.28 -0.02
C THR A 45 8.49 11.76 -1.37
N VAL A 46 7.36 12.46 -1.35
CA VAL A 46 6.82 13.17 -2.51
C VAL A 46 7.37 14.59 -2.53
N VAL A 47 8.14 14.94 -3.56
CA VAL A 47 8.79 16.26 -3.68
C VAL A 47 8.20 17.00 -4.88
N PRO A 48 7.51 18.13 -4.68
CA PRO A 48 7.05 18.97 -5.79
C PRO A 48 8.25 19.64 -6.48
N GLN A 49 8.23 19.70 -7.81
CA GLN A 49 9.23 20.37 -8.63
C GLN A 49 8.70 21.68 -9.21
N GLN A 50 9.60 22.57 -9.60
CA GLN A 50 9.27 23.88 -10.20
C GLN A 50 8.57 23.74 -11.57
N SER A 51 8.78 22.63 -12.27
CA SER A 51 8.14 22.28 -13.55
C SER A 51 6.66 21.91 -13.44
N GLY A 52 6.09 21.83 -12.24
CA GLY A 52 4.73 21.34 -12.00
C GLY A 52 4.62 19.81 -11.92
N THR A 53 5.73 19.10 -12.06
CA THR A 53 5.85 17.66 -11.77
C THR A 53 6.10 17.42 -10.29
N CYS A 54 5.76 16.24 -9.80
CA CYS A 54 6.16 15.73 -8.50
C CYS A 54 7.10 14.52 -8.69
N THR A 55 8.11 14.41 -7.83
CA THR A 55 9.04 13.28 -7.78
C THR A 55 8.70 12.40 -6.60
N LEU A 56 8.69 11.08 -6.81
CA LEU A 56 8.71 10.11 -5.72
C LEU A 56 10.15 9.68 -5.44
N LEU A 57 10.57 9.80 -4.19
CA LEU A 57 11.83 9.28 -3.69
C LEU A 57 11.60 8.11 -2.74
N LYS A 58 12.47 7.10 -2.77
CA LYS A 58 12.62 6.06 -1.75
C LYS A 58 14.01 6.20 -1.15
N ASP A 59 14.11 6.46 0.16
CA ASP A 59 15.37 6.67 0.87
C ASP A 59 16.30 7.68 0.18
N LYS A 60 15.70 8.76 -0.36
CA LYS A 60 16.35 9.84 -1.14
C LYS A 60 16.78 9.46 -2.56
N GLU A 61 16.61 8.21 -2.98
CA GLU A 61 16.80 7.78 -4.36
C GLU A 61 15.52 7.99 -5.16
N LYS A 62 15.67 8.42 -6.41
CA LYS A 62 14.53 8.73 -7.28
C LYS A 62 13.92 7.45 -7.84
N ILE A 63 12.62 7.28 -7.62
CA ILE A 63 11.82 6.23 -8.24
C ILE A 63 11.20 6.71 -9.55
N GLY A 64 10.63 7.92 -9.57
CA GLY A 64 10.00 8.45 -10.78
C GLY A 64 9.48 9.88 -10.62
N ASP A 65 9.13 10.50 -11.75
CA ASP A 65 8.46 11.81 -11.80
C ASP A 65 7.12 11.69 -12.53
N THR A 66 6.14 12.48 -12.12
CA THR A 66 4.88 12.65 -12.86
C THR A 66 4.21 13.96 -12.51
N ALA A 67 3.48 14.55 -13.45
CA ALA A 67 2.60 15.70 -13.21
C ALA A 67 1.15 15.29 -12.89
N ASP A 68 0.83 13.99 -12.99
CA ASP A 68 -0.52 13.47 -12.77
C ASP A 68 -0.64 12.77 -11.41
N ASP A 69 -1.60 13.22 -10.62
CA ASP A 69 -1.91 12.70 -9.29
C ASP A 69 -2.26 11.20 -9.31
N THR A 70 -2.97 10.74 -10.35
CA THR A 70 -3.39 9.33 -10.46
C THR A 70 -2.17 8.43 -10.67
N THR A 71 -1.27 8.85 -11.56
CA THR A 71 -0.01 8.18 -11.82
C THR A 71 0.88 8.18 -10.57
N MET A 72 0.92 9.30 -9.83
CA MET A 72 1.68 9.37 -8.57
C MET A 72 1.11 8.43 -7.52
N ALA A 73 -0.22 8.38 -7.37
CA ALA A 73 -0.90 7.47 -6.45
C ALA A 73 -0.60 6.00 -6.77
N ASN A 74 -0.67 5.62 -8.05
CA ASN A 74 -0.36 4.25 -8.49
C ASN A 74 1.11 3.89 -8.25
N LEU A 75 2.04 4.80 -8.56
CA LEU A 75 3.47 4.59 -8.33
C LEU A 75 3.77 4.41 -6.84
N LEU A 76 3.25 5.33 -6.01
CA LEU A 76 3.42 5.29 -4.56
C LEU A 76 2.85 4.00 -3.94
N MET A 77 1.64 3.62 -4.32
CA MET A 77 0.99 2.40 -3.82
C MET A 77 1.79 1.15 -4.19
N GLY A 78 2.22 1.03 -5.46
CA GLY A 78 3.01 -0.11 -5.93
C GLY A 78 4.32 -0.28 -5.17
N GLU A 79 5.06 0.82 -4.98
CA GLU A 79 6.32 0.81 -4.23
C GLU A 79 6.14 0.51 -2.75
N ILE A 80 5.09 1.04 -2.13
CA ILE A 80 4.77 0.76 -0.71
C ILE A 80 4.40 -0.70 -0.53
N ILE A 81 3.54 -1.26 -1.39
CA ILE A 81 3.17 -2.69 -1.36
C ILE A 81 4.43 -3.55 -1.48
N TYR A 82 5.30 -3.23 -2.45
CA TYR A 82 6.56 -3.95 -2.62
C TYR A 82 7.43 -3.87 -1.37
N ALA A 83 7.65 -2.67 -0.81
CA ALA A 83 8.47 -2.48 0.39
C ALA A 83 7.87 -3.10 1.67
N MET A 84 6.55 -3.26 1.74
CA MET A 84 5.85 -3.96 2.83
C MET A 84 5.95 -5.48 2.72
N ILE A 85 6.15 -6.02 1.52
CA ILE A 85 6.35 -7.46 1.29
C ILE A 85 7.83 -7.82 1.42
N ASP A 86 8.69 -7.02 0.79
CA ASP A 86 10.13 -7.24 0.77
C ASP A 86 10.74 -7.05 2.16
N GLY A 87 11.54 -8.02 2.58
CA GLY A 87 12.18 -8.02 3.91
C GLY A 87 11.28 -8.40 5.09
N VAL A 88 10.07 -8.94 4.85
CA VAL A 88 9.27 -9.57 5.92
C VAL A 88 9.99 -10.83 6.40
N HIS A 89 10.14 -10.97 7.72
CA HIS A 89 10.72 -12.15 8.36
C HIS A 89 9.75 -12.87 9.30
N SER A 90 8.66 -12.20 9.66
CA SER A 90 7.64 -12.70 10.58
C SER A 90 6.68 -13.74 10.01
N GLY A 91 6.76 -14.08 8.72
CA GLY A 91 5.87 -15.05 8.07
C GLY A 91 5.79 -14.88 6.55
N LEU A 92 4.74 -15.44 5.94
CA LEU A 92 4.45 -15.31 4.50
C LEU A 92 3.56 -14.09 4.25
N THR A 93 4.07 -13.13 3.48
CA THR A 93 3.33 -11.94 3.06
C THR A 93 3.19 -11.89 1.54
N LEU A 94 1.99 -11.60 1.04
CA LEU A 94 1.67 -11.60 -0.38
C LEU A 94 0.81 -10.39 -0.77
N HIS A 95 1.04 -9.86 -1.97
CA HIS A 95 0.06 -9.02 -2.65
C HIS A 95 -1.07 -9.92 -3.17
N ALA A 96 -2.16 -9.97 -2.40
CA ALA A 96 -3.29 -10.84 -2.68
C ALA A 96 -4.57 -10.26 -2.09
N ALA A 97 -5.69 -10.56 -2.75
CA ALA A 97 -7.00 -10.33 -2.18
C ALA A 97 -7.41 -11.53 -1.32
N ALA A 98 -8.25 -11.30 -0.32
CA ALA A 98 -8.80 -12.36 0.51
C ALA A 98 -10.26 -12.16 0.89
N VAL A 99 -10.92 -13.30 1.02
CA VAL A 99 -12.26 -13.45 1.58
C VAL A 99 -12.27 -14.60 2.58
N ALA A 100 -13.23 -14.60 3.51
CA ALA A 100 -13.41 -15.67 4.47
C ALA A 100 -14.76 -16.39 4.30
N TRP A 101 -14.74 -17.70 4.51
CA TRP A 101 -15.94 -18.54 4.57
C TRP A 101 -15.77 -19.66 5.59
N LYS A 102 -16.73 -19.80 6.51
CA LYS A 102 -16.75 -20.84 7.54
C LYS A 102 -15.38 -21.02 8.25
N ASN A 103 -14.84 -19.92 8.76
CA ASN A 103 -13.55 -19.86 9.46
C ASN A 103 -12.32 -20.25 8.62
N LYS A 104 -12.44 -20.24 7.29
CA LYS A 104 -11.31 -20.44 6.37
C LYS A 104 -11.10 -19.20 5.51
N GLY A 105 -9.85 -18.78 5.36
CA GLY A 105 -9.47 -17.74 4.41
C GLY A 105 -9.22 -18.32 3.02
N ILE A 106 -9.68 -17.63 1.98
CA ILE A 106 -9.31 -17.89 0.59
C ILE A 106 -8.46 -16.72 0.14
N TRP A 107 -7.23 -17.00 -0.25
CA TRP A 107 -6.32 -16.00 -0.79
C TRP A 107 -6.26 -16.11 -2.30
N MET A 108 -6.26 -14.96 -2.96
CA MET A 108 -6.30 -14.81 -4.40
C MET A 108 -5.07 -13.98 -4.83
N PRO A 109 -3.88 -14.60 -4.89
CA PRO A 109 -2.71 -13.94 -5.44
C PRO A 109 -2.89 -13.73 -6.94
N GLY A 110 -2.37 -12.62 -7.45
CA GLY A 110 -2.46 -12.29 -8.86
C GLY A 110 -1.92 -10.90 -9.14
N THR A 111 -1.51 -10.66 -10.39
CA THR A 111 -1.03 -9.34 -10.81
C THR A 111 -2.10 -8.26 -10.65
N SER A 112 -1.69 -6.99 -10.66
CA SER A 112 -2.64 -5.88 -10.75
C SER A 112 -3.50 -6.03 -12.01
N GLY A 113 -4.80 -5.76 -11.89
CA GLY A 113 -5.76 -5.94 -13.00
C GLY A 113 -6.22 -7.38 -13.27
N ALA A 114 -5.73 -8.40 -12.54
CA ALA A 114 -6.14 -9.80 -12.75
C ALA A 114 -7.58 -10.14 -12.33
N GLY A 115 -8.39 -9.13 -11.93
CA GLY A 115 -9.78 -9.33 -11.52
C GLY A 115 -9.98 -9.73 -10.05
N LYS A 116 -8.94 -9.65 -9.21
CA LYS A 116 -9.00 -9.98 -7.77
C LYS A 116 -10.16 -9.28 -7.05
N SER A 117 -10.25 -7.96 -7.17
CA SER A 117 -11.29 -7.16 -6.51
C SER A 117 -12.69 -7.50 -7.03
N SER A 118 -12.85 -7.76 -8.33
CA SER A 118 -14.11 -8.21 -8.92
C SER A 118 -14.53 -9.59 -8.41
N LEU A 119 -13.57 -10.52 -8.28
CA LEU A 119 -13.82 -11.85 -7.74
C LEU A 119 -14.14 -11.81 -6.23
N SER A 120 -13.45 -10.96 -5.46
CA SER A 120 -13.78 -10.69 -4.06
C SER A 120 -15.21 -10.18 -3.92
N ALA A 121 -15.63 -9.21 -4.75
CA ALA A 121 -17.00 -8.70 -4.75
C ALA A 121 -18.03 -9.79 -5.07
N TRP A 122 -17.72 -10.69 -6.01
CA TRP A 122 -18.55 -11.85 -6.31
C TRP A 122 -18.67 -12.81 -5.11
N PHE A 123 -17.57 -13.13 -4.43
CA PHE A 123 -17.63 -13.96 -3.21
C PHE A 123 -18.47 -13.30 -2.12
N VAL A 124 -18.29 -12.00 -1.90
CA VAL A 124 -19.04 -11.24 -0.90
C VAL A 124 -20.54 -11.25 -1.20
N SER A 125 -20.94 -11.12 -2.47
CA SER A 125 -22.35 -11.21 -2.86
C SER A 125 -22.96 -12.61 -2.64
N HIS A 126 -22.11 -13.64 -2.43
CA HIS A 126 -22.51 -15.01 -2.11
C HIS A 126 -22.31 -15.36 -0.62
N GLY A 127 -22.23 -14.36 0.26
CA GLY A 127 -22.20 -14.55 1.71
C GLY A 127 -20.81 -14.85 2.29
N TYR A 128 -19.75 -14.58 1.54
CA TYR A 128 -18.38 -14.58 2.08
C TYR A 128 -18.10 -13.24 2.77
N THR A 129 -17.20 -13.24 3.75
CA THR A 129 -16.74 -12.01 4.40
C THR A 129 -15.56 -11.42 3.65
N TYR A 130 -15.63 -10.14 3.27
CA TYR A 130 -14.49 -9.42 2.71
C TYR A 130 -13.38 -9.27 3.76
N LEU A 131 -12.12 -9.51 3.37
CA LEU A 131 -10.96 -9.27 4.24
C LEU A 131 -10.08 -8.13 3.70
N THR A 132 -9.62 -8.23 2.46
CA THR A 132 -8.68 -7.27 1.84
C THR A 132 -8.58 -7.51 0.34
N ASP A 133 -8.08 -6.53 -0.42
CA ASP A 133 -7.69 -6.66 -1.83
C ASP A 133 -6.22 -6.37 -2.13
N GLU A 134 -5.44 -5.93 -1.12
CA GLU A 134 -4.06 -5.45 -1.32
C GLU A 134 -3.00 -6.38 -0.69
N LEU A 135 -3.03 -6.60 0.63
CA LEU A 135 -1.98 -7.32 1.36
C LEU A 135 -2.55 -8.35 2.34
N ILE A 136 -1.92 -9.53 2.37
CA ILE A 136 -2.20 -10.60 3.34
C ILE A 136 -0.90 -11.06 3.99
N HIS A 137 -0.96 -11.34 5.28
CA HIS A 137 0.13 -11.92 6.05
C HIS A 137 -0.35 -13.16 6.83
N CYS A 138 0.45 -14.23 6.80
CA CYS A 138 0.33 -15.37 7.70
C CYS A 138 1.65 -15.54 8.46
N PRO A 139 1.61 -15.44 9.81
CA PRO A 139 2.76 -15.72 10.67
C PRO A 139 3.30 -17.15 10.49
#